data_AF-A0A0N5BM05-F1
#
_entry.id   AF-A0A0N5BM05-F1
#
_cell.length_a   1.000
_cell.length_b   1.000
_cell.length_c   1.000
_cell.angle_alpha   90.00
_cell.angle_beta   90.00
_cell.angle_gamma   90.00
#
_symmetry.space_group_name_H-M   'P 1'
#
loop_
_entity.id
_entity.type
_entity.pdbx_description
1 polymer ?
#
loop_
_entity_poly.entity_id
_entity_poly.type
_entity_poly.pdbx_seq_one_letter_code
_entity_poly.pdbx_strand_id
1 'polypeptide(L)'
;MLYYLKFKFSLFLFLIWIVISQQLCTLPPAFWCDNEEVALKCTGSLSYCQSYKKNVEENKNKISFKTSFGPLCSDSIAFIFKRLYPTILASPQALSQFDFEAVAWGVSKRLENGKIQCHHGKKECEYNTLFSCSHYRIKDEYKRVKFFICAMKYVVQYSKVKDIIKKCGPSKKIMSRYEGNKISYCVKGSEGKDLQNKAEKETAKIINPPIFIPQILIGNNDKTMDMQIYQLLLNEKPKMWKKQLENIKSGGQKINNCTTPPDFWCSTEKLSSDCFNNEMCIGYISTIQDKKIDFVMLYDPEEPVTQRMLSESFQNNFLENNAYYIKKTYNFEMKPKWNDWNRDECTRKVSKGCRNIAVYSCISKHVFDHKISTNLQICLMKAKLTRNVYAFDALKNDCRGKYLSIHKTIKTNIENCMKTNDFISAIKEYTDYIDKLTPDKVTKEPWLLINDFSLNSTQEYIPILDKMVCTWYYGYNHDRDFCGRCQYEESRC
;
A
#
# COMPACT_ATOMS: atom_id res chain seq x y z
N MET A 1 -46.14 -22.08 -15.35
CA MET A 1 -45.01 -21.54 -16.16
C MET A 1 -44.49 -20.19 -15.63
N LEU A 2 -45.35 -19.18 -15.41
CA LEU A 2 -44.97 -17.87 -14.84
C LEU A 2 -44.32 -17.91 -13.45
N TYR A 3 -44.75 -18.83 -12.57
CA TYR A 3 -44.17 -19.00 -11.23
C TYR A 3 -42.74 -19.55 -11.26
N TYR A 4 -42.49 -20.50 -12.16
CA TYR A 4 -41.17 -21.09 -12.39
C TYR A 4 -40.19 -20.09 -13.01
N LEU A 5 -40.69 -19.18 -13.86
CA LEU A 5 -39.90 -18.09 -14.44
C LEU A 5 -39.50 -17.05 -13.38
N LYS A 6 -40.43 -16.65 -12.50
CA LYS A 6 -40.14 -15.74 -11.37
C LYS A 6 -39.16 -16.35 -10.36
N PHE A 7 -39.28 -17.65 -10.08
CA PHE A 7 -38.35 -18.34 -9.17
C PHE A 7 -36.93 -18.43 -9.78
N LYS A 8 -36.80 -18.78 -11.06
CA LYS A 8 -35.50 -18.75 -11.76
C LYS A 8 -34.90 -17.35 -11.86
N PHE A 9 -35.73 -16.33 -12.10
CA PHE A 9 -35.27 -14.94 -12.16
C PHE A 9 -34.82 -14.44 -10.78
N SER A 10 -35.53 -14.80 -9.70
CA SER A 10 -35.14 -14.47 -8.32
C SER A 10 -33.90 -15.22 -7.88
N LEU A 11 -33.74 -16.50 -8.25
CA LEU A 11 -32.54 -17.30 -7.97
C LEU A 11 -31.33 -16.76 -8.76
N PHE A 12 -31.53 -16.34 -10.00
CA PHE A 12 -30.50 -15.73 -10.85
C PHE A 12 -30.08 -14.36 -10.33
N LEU A 13 -31.02 -13.52 -9.91
CA LEU A 13 -30.74 -12.23 -9.25
C LEU A 13 -30.00 -12.43 -7.92
N PHE A 14 -30.37 -13.44 -7.13
CA PHE A 14 -29.68 -13.78 -5.88
C PHE A 14 -28.26 -14.30 -6.13
N LEU A 15 -28.07 -15.15 -7.14
CA LEU A 15 -26.74 -15.63 -7.57
C LEU A 15 -25.87 -14.50 -8.10
N ILE A 16 -26.42 -13.55 -8.88
CA ILE A 16 -25.71 -12.35 -9.34
C ILE A 16 -25.31 -11.47 -8.15
N TRP A 17 -26.19 -11.30 -7.16
CA TRP A 17 -25.90 -10.50 -5.96
C TRP A 17 -24.79 -11.13 -5.12
N ILE A 18 -24.77 -12.47 -5.00
CA ILE A 18 -23.67 -13.21 -4.35
C ILE A 18 -22.36 -13.03 -5.13
N VAL A 19 -22.37 -13.07 -6.46
CA VAL A 19 -21.15 -12.91 -7.28
C VAL A 19 -20.59 -11.48 -7.20
N ILE A 20 -21.45 -10.44 -7.23
CA ILE A 20 -21.03 -9.03 -7.08
C ILE A 20 -20.55 -8.73 -5.65
N SER A 21 -21.12 -9.39 -4.64
CA SER A 21 -20.65 -9.34 -3.25
C SER A 21 -19.24 -9.93 -3.06
N GLN A 22 -18.78 -10.80 -3.95
CA GLN A 22 -17.51 -11.54 -3.81
C GLN A 22 -16.28 -10.86 -4.43
N GLN A 23 -16.43 -9.85 -5.29
CA GLN A 23 -15.27 -9.13 -5.88
C GLN A 23 -14.72 -8.02 -4.95
N LEU A 24 -15.56 -7.44 -4.09
CA LEU A 24 -15.18 -6.35 -3.20
C LEU A 24 -14.12 -6.77 -2.15
N CYS A 25 -14.19 -8.02 -1.71
CA CYS A 25 -13.48 -8.50 -0.52
C CYS A 25 -12.17 -9.21 -0.85
N THR A 26 -11.77 -9.14 -2.12
CA THR A 26 -10.51 -9.71 -2.57
C THR A 26 -9.30 -8.84 -2.25
N LEU A 27 -9.53 -7.62 -1.76
CA LEU A 27 -8.49 -6.69 -1.36
C LEU A 27 -8.26 -6.70 0.16
N PRO A 28 -7.04 -6.38 0.64
CA PRO A 28 -6.75 -6.34 2.06
C PRO A 28 -7.65 -5.37 2.81
N PRO A 29 -8.00 -5.66 4.07
CA PRO A 29 -8.83 -4.80 4.92
C PRO A 29 -8.39 -3.38 5.14
N ALA A 30 -7.12 -3.03 4.85
CA ALA A 30 -6.77 -1.63 4.70
C ALA A 30 -7.74 -0.93 3.70
N PHE A 31 -8.10 -1.60 2.62
CA PHE A 31 -9.06 -1.14 1.64
C PHE A 31 -10.49 -1.06 2.19
N TRP A 32 -11.06 -2.17 2.66
CA TRP A 32 -12.48 -2.18 3.03
C TRP A 32 -12.79 -1.61 4.41
N CYS A 33 -11.82 -1.54 5.33
CA CYS A 33 -12.00 -0.78 6.57
C CYS A 33 -11.98 0.73 6.34
N ASP A 34 -11.66 1.24 5.15
CA ASP A 34 -11.74 2.67 4.91
C ASP A 34 -13.17 3.22 5.01
N ASN A 35 -14.20 2.36 4.96
CA ASN A 35 -15.58 2.77 5.05
C ASN A 35 -16.45 1.68 5.73
N GLU A 36 -17.32 2.07 6.66
CA GLU A 36 -18.17 1.13 7.41
C GLU A 36 -19.13 0.32 6.51
N GLU A 37 -19.68 0.93 5.46
CA GLU A 37 -20.58 0.25 4.52
C GLU A 37 -19.83 -0.84 3.74
N VAL A 38 -18.63 -0.51 3.26
CA VAL A 38 -17.76 -1.44 2.53
C VAL A 38 -17.33 -2.59 3.44
N ALA A 39 -16.92 -2.30 4.68
CA ALA A 39 -16.56 -3.30 5.68
C ALA A 39 -17.71 -4.26 6.01
N LEU A 40 -18.93 -3.73 6.22
CA LEU A 40 -20.13 -4.54 6.47
C LEU A 40 -20.48 -5.40 5.27
N LYS A 41 -20.47 -4.82 4.07
CA LYS A 41 -20.72 -5.57 2.83
C LYS A 41 -19.72 -6.70 2.65
N CYS A 42 -18.47 -6.50 3.10
CA CYS A 42 -17.44 -7.50 2.93
C CYS A 42 -17.36 -8.62 3.95
N THR A 43 -17.62 -8.29 5.21
CA THR A 43 -17.36 -9.21 6.32
C THR A 43 -18.61 -9.53 7.12
N GLY A 44 -19.73 -8.86 6.83
CA GLY A 44 -20.94 -8.94 7.63
C GLY A 44 -20.81 -8.30 9.03
N SER A 45 -19.68 -7.65 9.33
CA SER A 45 -19.38 -7.12 10.67
C SER A 45 -18.50 -5.88 10.63
N LEU A 46 -18.64 -4.99 11.62
CA LEU A 46 -17.68 -3.92 11.87
C LEU A 46 -16.65 -4.26 12.95
N SER A 47 -16.81 -5.40 13.62
CA SER A 47 -16.04 -5.79 14.80
C SER A 47 -14.54 -5.62 14.59
N TYR A 48 -14.02 -6.13 13.47
CA TYR A 48 -12.60 -6.03 13.12
C TYR A 48 -12.12 -4.57 12.98
N CYS A 49 -12.75 -3.76 12.13
CA CYS A 49 -12.34 -2.39 11.87
C CYS A 49 -12.42 -1.52 13.13
N GLN A 50 -13.50 -1.68 13.89
CA GLN A 50 -13.73 -0.94 15.13
C GLN A 50 -12.69 -1.31 16.20
N SER A 51 -12.40 -2.60 16.36
CA SER A 51 -11.37 -3.09 17.28
C SER A 51 -9.96 -2.67 16.86
N TYR A 52 -9.66 -2.62 15.56
CA TYR A 52 -8.40 -2.08 15.06
C TYR A 52 -8.23 -0.61 15.49
N LYS A 53 -9.27 0.21 15.29
CA LYS A 53 -9.28 1.61 15.75
C LYS A 53 -9.12 1.73 17.27
N LYS A 54 -9.87 0.94 18.04
CA LYS A 54 -9.78 0.93 19.51
C LYS A 54 -8.37 0.60 20.01
N ASN A 55 -7.69 -0.37 19.40
CA ASN A 55 -6.32 -0.73 19.80
C ASN A 55 -5.31 0.40 19.54
N VAL A 56 -5.47 1.14 18.43
CA VAL A 56 -4.63 2.31 18.14
C VAL A 56 -4.90 3.42 19.16
N GLU A 57 -6.16 3.68 19.50
CA GLU A 57 -6.55 4.65 20.54
C GLU A 57 -5.98 4.29 21.92
N GLU A 58 -6.08 3.02 22.34
CA GLU A 58 -5.50 2.50 23.59
C GLU A 58 -3.97 2.66 23.61
N ASN A 59 -3.31 2.61 22.46
CA ASN A 59 -1.88 2.88 22.32
C ASN A 59 -1.58 4.38 22.07
N LYS A 60 -2.37 5.29 22.65
CA LYS A 60 -2.19 6.75 22.53
C LYS A 60 -2.23 7.25 21.08
N ASN A 61 -3.10 6.66 20.26
CA ASN A 61 -3.23 6.93 18.83
C ASN A 61 -1.97 6.62 18.01
N LYS A 62 -1.21 5.60 18.43
CA LYS A 62 0.02 5.18 17.76
C LYS A 62 -0.01 3.73 17.32
N ILE A 63 0.61 3.47 16.18
CA ILE A 63 0.84 2.12 15.66
C ILE A 63 2.14 1.60 16.28
N SER A 64 2.10 0.43 16.94
CA SER A 64 3.33 -0.19 17.42
C SER A 64 4.22 -0.57 16.25
N PHE A 65 5.50 -0.20 16.28
CA PHE A 65 6.48 -0.57 15.26
C PHE A 65 7.78 -0.98 15.93
N LYS A 66 8.16 -2.24 15.76
CA LYS A 66 9.42 -2.78 16.24
C LYS A 66 10.30 -3.20 15.06
N THR A 67 11.60 -3.02 15.20
CA THR A 67 12.58 -3.59 14.25
C THR A 67 13.65 -4.35 15.02
N SER A 68 13.87 -5.61 14.65
CA SER A 68 15.04 -6.37 15.08
C SER A 68 16.17 -6.14 14.08
N PHE A 69 17.34 -5.75 14.58
CA PHE A 69 18.47 -5.37 13.75
C PHE A 69 19.81 -5.69 14.41
N GLY A 70 20.86 -5.77 13.60
CA GLY A 70 22.26 -5.89 14.03
C GLY A 70 23.03 -4.60 13.76
N PRO A 71 23.63 -3.95 14.76
CA PRO A 71 24.33 -2.66 14.60
C PRO A 71 25.47 -2.66 13.58
N LEU A 72 26.14 -3.79 13.39
CA LEU A 72 27.25 -3.95 12.43
C LEU A 72 26.85 -4.72 11.17
N CYS A 73 25.61 -5.21 11.10
CA CYS A 73 25.08 -5.86 9.91
C CYS A 73 24.85 -4.81 8.81
N SER A 74 25.49 -4.99 7.65
CA SER A 74 25.37 -4.09 6.49
C SER A 74 23.92 -3.85 6.10
N ASP A 75 23.11 -4.89 6.21
CA ASP A 75 21.71 -4.90 5.78
C ASP A 75 20.83 -4.10 6.73
N SER A 76 21.06 -4.28 8.02
CA SER A 76 20.44 -3.47 9.08
C SER A 76 20.82 -1.99 8.93
N ILE A 77 22.09 -1.70 8.67
CA ILE A 77 22.58 -0.32 8.43
C ILE A 77 21.87 0.28 7.20
N ALA A 78 21.83 -0.47 6.09
CA ALA A 78 21.19 -0.03 4.85
C ALA A 78 19.70 0.24 5.06
N PHE A 79 18.95 -0.68 5.66
CA PHE A 79 17.55 -0.49 6.00
C PHE A 79 17.32 0.74 6.87
N ILE A 80 18.11 0.91 7.94
CA ILE A 80 17.96 2.04 8.87
C ILE A 80 18.16 3.36 8.13
N PHE A 81 19.22 3.51 7.34
CA PHE A 81 19.56 4.80 6.71
C PHE A 81 18.82 5.07 5.40
N LYS A 82 18.53 4.04 4.61
CA LYS A 82 17.92 4.21 3.28
C LYS A 82 16.39 4.09 3.30
N ARG A 83 15.81 3.41 4.30
CA ARG A 83 14.36 3.18 4.38
C ARG A 83 13.79 3.78 5.65
N LEU A 84 14.06 3.19 6.80
CA LEU A 84 13.40 3.54 8.06
C LEU A 84 13.60 5.02 8.46
N TYR A 85 14.83 5.53 8.34
CA TYR A 85 15.13 6.92 8.67
C TYR A 85 14.38 7.92 7.81
N PRO A 86 14.52 7.93 6.47
CA PRO A 86 13.86 8.93 5.63
C PRO A 86 12.33 8.84 5.67
N THR A 87 11.74 7.68 5.94
CA THR A 87 10.28 7.49 5.87
C THR A 87 9.57 7.75 7.21
N ILE A 88 10.07 7.17 8.30
CA ILE A 88 9.40 7.22 9.61
C ILE A 88 10.14 8.16 10.56
N LEU A 89 11.46 8.01 10.69
CA LEU A 89 12.19 8.62 11.81
C LEU A 89 12.65 10.07 11.55
N ALA A 90 12.73 10.51 10.29
CA ALA A 90 13.19 11.85 9.92
C ALA A 90 12.10 12.92 10.05
N SER A 91 10.83 12.53 9.93
CA SER A 91 9.68 13.43 10.01
C SER A 91 9.02 13.34 11.39
N PRO A 92 8.92 14.44 12.16
CA PRO A 92 8.16 14.44 13.42
C PRO A 92 6.70 14.03 13.24
N GLN A 93 6.10 14.36 12.10
CA GLN A 93 4.71 14.00 11.77
C GLN A 93 4.55 12.49 11.51
N ALA A 94 5.53 11.86 10.84
CA ALA A 94 5.50 10.41 10.65
C ALA A 94 5.83 9.69 11.97
N LEU A 95 6.86 10.15 12.68
CA LEU A 95 7.27 9.57 13.96
C LEU A 95 6.15 9.61 15.00
N SER A 96 5.33 10.67 15.04
CA SER A 96 4.22 10.78 15.99
C SER A 96 3.10 9.75 15.76
N GLN A 97 3.08 9.08 14.60
CA GLN A 97 2.13 8.01 14.28
C GLN A 97 2.55 6.65 14.85
N PHE A 98 3.80 6.50 15.26
CA PHE A 98 4.34 5.22 15.70
C PHE A 98 4.75 5.25 17.18
N ASP A 99 4.66 4.09 17.81
CA ASP A 99 5.45 3.76 18.99
C ASP A 99 6.64 2.91 18.52
N PHE A 100 7.77 3.58 18.28
CA PHE A 100 8.94 2.98 17.66
C PHE A 100 9.92 2.37 18.68
N GLU A 101 10.24 1.08 18.49
CA GLU A 101 11.28 0.36 19.23
C GLU A 101 12.31 -0.31 18.30
N ALA A 102 13.58 0.07 18.47
CA ALA A 102 14.70 -0.61 17.81
C ALA A 102 15.28 -1.68 18.76
N VAL A 103 15.06 -2.95 18.45
CA VAL A 103 15.49 -4.09 19.26
C VAL A 103 16.87 -4.57 18.78
N ALA A 104 17.91 -4.16 19.51
CA ALA A 104 19.30 -4.46 19.19
C ALA A 104 19.75 -5.80 19.80
N TRP A 105 19.61 -6.85 19.01
CA TRP A 105 20.05 -8.22 19.29
C TRP A 105 20.43 -8.91 17.99
N GLY A 106 19.55 -8.78 16.98
CA GLY A 106 19.74 -9.31 15.64
C GLY A 106 19.74 -10.82 15.63
N VAL A 107 20.77 -11.44 15.04
CA VAL A 107 20.95 -12.90 14.99
C VAL A 107 21.93 -13.42 16.06
N SER A 108 22.13 -12.65 17.13
CA SER A 108 22.97 -13.06 18.26
C SER A 108 22.40 -14.31 18.93
N LYS A 109 23.29 -15.12 19.50
CA LYS A 109 22.94 -16.38 20.17
C LYS A 109 23.39 -16.35 21.62
N ARG A 110 22.61 -16.99 22.49
CA ARG A 110 23.04 -17.33 23.84
C ARG A 110 23.70 -18.71 23.85
N LEU A 111 24.93 -18.76 24.32
CA LEU A 111 25.67 -20.01 24.52
C LEU A 111 25.21 -20.69 25.81
N GLU A 112 25.49 -21.99 25.94
CA GLU A 112 25.13 -22.79 27.12
C GLU A 112 25.66 -22.21 28.44
N ASN A 113 26.85 -21.59 28.41
CA ASN A 113 27.44 -20.90 29.56
C ASN A 113 26.82 -19.52 29.86
N GLY A 114 25.71 -19.17 29.20
CA GLY A 114 24.99 -17.92 29.35
C GLY A 114 25.64 -16.71 28.68
N LYS A 115 26.80 -16.85 28.04
CA LYS A 115 27.45 -15.76 27.29
C LYS A 115 26.69 -15.49 25.99
N ILE A 116 26.66 -14.21 25.60
CA ILE A 116 26.07 -13.78 24.33
C ILE A 116 27.16 -13.80 23.26
N GLN A 117 26.90 -14.47 22.15
CA GLN A 117 27.72 -14.49 20.95
C GLN A 117 27.00 -13.71 19.84
N CYS A 118 27.56 -12.56 19.46
CA CYS A 118 27.07 -11.76 18.33
C CYS A 118 27.77 -12.17 17.04
N HIS A 119 27.11 -11.95 15.90
CA HIS A 119 27.58 -12.37 14.58
C HIS A 119 28.90 -11.67 14.18
N HIS A 120 29.01 -10.38 14.46
CA HIS A 120 30.21 -9.56 14.24
C HIS A 120 31.06 -9.41 15.51
N GLY A 121 31.02 -10.40 16.40
CA GLY A 121 31.86 -10.50 17.59
C GLY A 121 31.54 -9.50 18.71
N LYS A 122 32.48 -9.34 19.64
CA LYS A 122 32.27 -8.59 20.91
C LYS A 122 31.85 -7.15 20.68
N LYS A 123 32.33 -6.51 19.62
CA LYS A 123 32.04 -5.11 19.33
C LYS A 123 30.56 -4.89 19.03
N GLU A 124 29.95 -5.79 18.28
CA GLU A 124 28.51 -5.77 18.04
C GLU A 124 27.72 -5.96 19.34
N CYS A 125 28.16 -6.86 20.22
CA CYS A 125 27.50 -7.04 21.53
C CYS A 125 27.55 -5.78 22.40
N GLU A 126 28.68 -5.05 22.39
CA GLU A 126 28.79 -3.75 23.07
C GLU A 126 27.82 -2.72 22.48
N TYR A 127 27.66 -2.69 21.16
CA TYR A 127 26.72 -1.80 20.48
C TYR A 127 25.26 -2.20 20.70
N ASN A 128 24.93 -3.49 20.69
CA ASN A 128 23.61 -4.00 21.06
C ASN A 128 23.22 -3.49 22.44
N THR A 129 24.12 -3.66 23.41
CA THR A 129 23.92 -3.19 24.78
C THR A 129 23.77 -1.66 24.85
N LEU A 130 24.57 -0.90 24.09
CA LEU A 130 24.43 0.56 23.97
C LEU A 130 23.03 0.96 23.50
N PHE A 131 22.53 0.34 22.44
CA PHE A 131 21.20 0.67 21.92
C PHE A 131 20.10 0.32 22.91
N SER A 132 20.13 -0.85 23.54
CA SER A 132 19.15 -1.20 24.59
C SER A 132 19.21 -0.25 25.79
N CYS A 133 20.40 0.08 26.29
CA CYS A 133 20.59 1.02 27.39
C CYS A 133 20.10 2.43 27.04
N SER A 134 20.41 2.91 25.83
CA SER A 134 19.97 4.24 25.39
C SER A 134 18.45 4.30 25.20
N HIS A 135 17.84 3.25 24.64
CA HIS A 135 16.39 3.15 24.52
C HIS A 135 15.70 3.17 25.90
N TYR A 136 16.26 2.46 26.87
CA TYR A 136 15.72 2.39 28.23
C TYR A 136 15.85 3.71 29.01
N ARG A 137 17.01 4.38 28.90
CA ARG A 137 17.33 5.57 29.69
C ARG A 137 16.80 6.88 29.08
N ILE A 138 16.69 6.99 27.76
CA ILE A 138 16.17 8.20 27.09
C ILE A 138 14.64 8.10 27.00
N LYS A 139 13.93 8.83 27.86
CA LYS A 139 12.46 8.75 27.95
C LYS A 139 11.73 9.50 26.83
N ASP A 140 12.31 10.61 26.38
CA ASP A 140 11.76 11.38 25.28
C ASP A 140 12.03 10.65 23.95
N GLU A 141 10.94 10.33 23.24
CA GLU A 141 10.96 9.51 22.03
C GLU A 141 11.77 10.15 20.90
N TYR A 142 11.61 11.46 20.70
CA TYR A 142 12.30 12.18 19.63
C TYR A 142 13.81 12.24 19.89
N LYS A 143 14.21 12.48 21.14
CA LYS A 143 15.60 12.38 21.61
C LYS A 143 16.15 10.98 21.46
N ARG A 144 15.36 9.95 21.75
CA ARG A 144 15.73 8.53 21.61
C ARG A 144 16.02 8.20 20.14
N VAL A 145 15.16 8.62 19.21
CA VAL A 145 15.37 8.46 17.76
C VAL A 145 16.60 9.24 17.29
N LYS A 146 16.76 10.50 17.70
CA LYS A 146 17.94 11.30 17.35
C LYS A 146 19.25 10.66 17.84
N PHE A 147 19.24 10.10 19.05
CA PHE A 147 20.38 9.36 19.58
C PHE A 147 20.64 8.11 18.75
N PHE A 148 19.61 7.30 18.50
CA PHE A 148 19.68 6.07 17.72
C PHE A 148 20.34 6.29 16.35
N ILE A 149 19.81 7.24 15.57
CA ILE A 149 20.34 7.56 14.23
C ILE A 149 21.77 8.12 14.30
N CYS A 150 22.07 8.97 15.28
CA CYS A 150 23.43 9.45 15.47
C CYS A 150 24.40 8.32 15.83
N ALA A 151 24.02 7.45 16.76
CA ALA A 151 24.84 6.36 17.24
C ALA A 151 25.13 5.36 16.12
N MET A 152 24.13 5.02 15.30
CA MET A 152 24.31 4.18 14.11
C MET A 152 25.40 4.72 13.18
N LYS A 153 25.51 6.04 12.98
CA LYS A 153 26.56 6.64 12.12
C LYS A 153 27.97 6.40 12.68
N TYR A 154 28.15 6.42 14.00
CA TYR A 154 29.46 6.21 14.63
C TYR A 154 29.79 4.73 14.87
N VAL A 155 28.77 3.87 14.94
CA VAL A 155 28.95 2.41 14.94
C VAL A 155 29.61 1.94 13.64
N VAL A 156 29.18 2.47 12.49
CA VAL A 156 29.81 2.20 11.18
C VAL A 156 31.28 2.64 11.13
N GLN A 157 31.65 3.64 11.94
CA GLN A 157 33.04 4.12 12.09
C GLN A 157 33.82 3.35 13.18
N TYR A 158 33.28 2.24 13.71
CA TYR A 158 33.89 1.43 14.78
C TYR A 158 34.28 2.24 16.03
N SER A 159 33.58 3.34 16.31
CA SER A 159 33.89 4.23 17.42
C SER A 159 33.71 3.56 18.79
N LYS A 160 34.42 4.02 19.81
CA LYS A 160 34.23 3.52 21.19
C LYS A 160 32.87 3.98 21.74
N VAL A 161 32.16 3.10 22.45
CA VAL A 161 30.81 3.39 23.00
C VAL A 161 30.77 4.69 23.80
N LYS A 162 31.78 4.95 24.65
CA LYS A 162 31.88 6.19 25.42
C LYS A 162 31.90 7.45 24.54
N ASP A 163 32.60 7.38 23.41
CA ASP A 163 32.69 8.50 22.46
C ASP A 163 31.37 8.68 21.71
N ILE A 164 30.69 7.58 21.35
CA ILE A 164 29.34 7.62 20.76
C ILE A 164 28.37 8.31 21.73
N ILE A 165 28.34 7.89 22.99
CA ILE A 165 27.47 8.48 24.02
C ILE A 165 27.75 9.99 24.15
N LYS A 166 29.02 10.40 24.21
CA LYS A 166 29.41 11.82 24.31
C LYS A 166 28.97 12.62 23.08
N LYS A 167 29.30 12.14 21.88
CA LYS A 167 29.05 12.83 20.60
C LYS A 167 27.57 12.87 20.24
N CYS A 168 26.83 11.81 20.52
CA CYS A 168 25.42 11.71 20.18
C CYS A 168 24.47 12.16 21.29
N GLY A 169 24.88 12.12 22.55
CA GLY A 169 24.08 12.58 23.67
C GLY A 169 24.35 14.05 24.01
N PRO A 170 25.28 14.34 24.95
CA PRO A 170 25.56 15.71 25.41
C PRO A 170 25.94 16.71 24.31
N SER A 171 26.84 16.34 23.39
CA SER A 171 27.28 17.26 22.34
C SER A 171 26.15 17.69 21.39
N LYS A 172 25.08 16.88 21.28
CA LYS A 172 23.88 17.19 20.48
C LYS A 172 22.71 17.70 21.32
N LYS A 173 22.92 18.00 22.60
CA LYS A 173 21.88 18.44 23.55
C LYS A 173 20.70 17.47 23.65
N ILE A 174 20.92 16.17 23.38
CA ILE A 174 19.89 15.14 23.51
C ILE A 174 19.67 14.81 24.99
N MET A 175 20.75 14.75 25.75
CA MET A 175 20.76 14.42 27.17
C MET A 175 21.88 15.19 27.88
N SER A 176 21.80 15.30 29.19
CA SER A 176 22.87 15.83 30.03
C SER A 176 24.09 14.88 30.08
N ARG A 177 25.24 15.40 30.51
CA ARG A 177 26.44 14.58 30.76
C ARG A 177 26.17 13.50 31.82
N TYR A 178 25.39 13.83 32.84
CA TYR A 178 25.00 12.90 33.90
C TYR A 178 24.16 11.72 33.36
N GLU A 179 23.18 11.99 32.49
CA GLU A 179 22.41 10.93 31.83
C GLU A 179 23.27 10.09 30.89
N GLY A 180 24.21 10.71 30.15
CA GLY A 180 25.18 9.97 29.34
C GLY A 180 26.07 9.03 30.17
N ASN A 181 26.47 9.46 31.37
CA ASN A 181 27.20 8.60 32.30
C ASN A 181 26.34 7.41 32.76
N LYS A 182 25.04 7.61 33.04
CA LYS A 182 24.12 6.50 33.36
C LYS A 182 24.03 5.47 32.25
N ILE A 183 23.98 5.89 30.98
CA ILE A 183 24.03 4.96 29.84
C ILE A 183 25.37 4.22 29.81
N SER A 184 26.48 4.92 30.06
CA SER A 184 27.82 4.30 30.09
C SER A 184 27.95 3.24 31.19
N TYR A 185 27.35 3.47 32.37
CA TYR A 185 27.29 2.49 33.45
C TYR A 185 26.37 1.32 33.09
N CYS A 186 25.20 1.59 32.50
CA CYS A 186 24.29 0.56 32.02
C CYS A 186 24.99 -0.42 31.09
N VAL A 187 25.74 0.08 30.09
CA VAL A 187 26.43 -0.75 29.09
C VAL A 187 27.41 -1.74 29.71
N LYS A 188 28.02 -1.38 30.85
CA LYS A 188 29.03 -2.22 31.52
C LYS A 188 28.48 -3.03 32.69
N GLY A 189 27.24 -2.76 33.10
CA GLY A 189 26.66 -3.28 34.34
C GLY A 189 25.64 -4.39 34.12
N SER A 190 25.07 -4.86 35.23
CA SER A 190 23.98 -5.83 35.23
C SER A 190 22.74 -5.34 34.47
N GLU A 191 22.42 -4.04 34.56
CA GLU A 191 21.29 -3.44 33.82
C GLU A 191 21.41 -3.68 32.31
N GLY A 192 22.60 -3.53 31.73
CA GLY A 192 22.83 -3.81 30.30
C GLY A 192 22.63 -5.29 29.97
N LYS A 193 23.06 -6.20 30.85
CA LYS A 193 22.85 -7.65 30.70
C LYS A 193 21.36 -8.00 30.73
N ASP A 194 20.60 -7.42 31.66
CA ASP A 194 19.15 -7.65 31.78
C ASP A 194 18.40 -7.09 30.57
N LEU A 195 18.79 -5.92 30.09
CA LEU A 195 18.23 -5.35 28.87
C LEU A 195 18.56 -6.19 27.62
N GLN A 196 19.71 -6.83 27.56
CA GLN A 196 20.03 -7.78 26.48
C GLN A 196 19.23 -9.08 26.61
N ASN A 197 18.96 -9.58 27.82
CA ASN A 197 18.03 -10.70 28.04
C ASN A 197 16.61 -10.33 27.57
N LYS A 198 16.18 -9.08 27.77
CA LYS A 198 14.91 -8.58 27.23
C LYS A 198 14.95 -8.48 25.71
N ALA A 199 16.04 -7.97 25.13
CA ALA A 199 16.18 -7.81 23.68
C ALA A 199 16.15 -9.16 22.95
N GLU A 200 16.72 -10.22 23.54
CA GLU A 200 16.61 -11.60 23.04
C GLU A 200 15.15 -12.06 22.98
N LYS A 201 14.40 -11.90 24.08
CA LYS A 201 12.98 -12.28 24.16
C LYS A 201 12.11 -11.47 23.19
N GLU A 202 12.36 -10.17 23.06
CA GLU A 202 11.63 -9.32 22.10
C GLU A 202 12.01 -9.67 20.66
N THR A 203 13.27 -10.00 20.38
CA THR A 203 13.70 -10.43 19.05
C THR A 203 13.04 -11.74 18.63
N ALA A 204 12.86 -12.68 19.56
CA ALA A 204 12.13 -13.92 19.29
C ALA A 204 10.67 -13.68 18.87
N LYS A 205 10.06 -12.55 19.25
CA LYS A 205 8.72 -12.13 18.82
C LYS A 205 8.71 -11.48 17.44
N ILE A 206 9.87 -11.02 16.95
CA ILE A 206 10.00 -10.31 15.67
C ILE A 206 10.51 -11.27 14.58
N ILE A 207 11.60 -12.00 14.84
CA ILE A 207 12.31 -12.77 13.82
C ILE A 207 11.59 -14.08 13.48
N ASN A 208 11.41 -14.31 12.19
CA ASN A 208 10.91 -15.54 11.58
C ASN A 208 11.92 -16.24 10.69
N PRO A 209 11.78 -17.57 10.48
CA PRO A 209 12.45 -18.29 9.41
C PRO A 209 12.00 -17.82 8.01
N PRO A 210 12.92 -17.75 7.01
CA PRO A 210 14.37 -17.85 7.17
C PRO A 210 14.93 -16.71 8.03
N ILE A 211 15.90 -17.04 8.88
CA ILE A 211 16.47 -16.10 9.85
C ILE A 211 17.37 -15.10 9.14
N PHE A 212 16.93 -13.84 9.04
CA PHE A 212 17.72 -12.71 8.56
C PHE A 212 17.43 -11.45 9.37
N ILE A 213 18.25 -10.42 9.20
CA ILE A 213 18.06 -9.10 9.81
C ILE A 213 18.36 -7.99 8.79
N PRO A 214 17.59 -6.89 8.80
CA PRO A 214 16.56 -6.56 9.77
C PRO A 214 15.21 -7.19 9.44
N GLN A 215 14.42 -7.45 10.48
CA GLN A 215 13.01 -7.78 10.36
C GLN A 215 12.18 -6.77 11.16
N ILE A 216 10.98 -6.49 10.69
CA ILE A 216 10.02 -5.57 11.31
C ILE A 216 8.83 -6.33 11.89
N LEU A 217 8.24 -5.74 12.92
CA LEU A 217 6.96 -6.13 13.48
C LEU A 217 6.10 -4.88 13.62
N ILE A 218 4.92 -4.90 13.03
CA ILE A 218 3.95 -3.80 13.11
C ILE A 218 2.74 -4.29 13.89
N GLY A 219 2.28 -3.51 14.87
CA GLY A 219 1.24 -3.91 15.81
C GLY A 219 1.73 -4.95 16.85
N ASN A 220 0.78 -5.69 17.42
CA ASN A 220 1.03 -6.83 18.32
C ASN A 220 0.75 -8.16 17.63
N ASN A 221 0.93 -8.18 16.31
CA ASN A 221 0.48 -9.26 15.46
C ASN A 221 1.49 -10.41 15.51
N ASP A 222 1.11 -11.61 15.09
CA ASP A 222 2.13 -12.64 14.93
C ASP A 222 3.08 -12.24 13.79
N LYS A 223 4.36 -12.55 14.03
CA LYS A 223 5.42 -12.40 13.04
C LYS A 223 5.08 -13.26 11.82
N THR A 224 5.14 -12.69 10.61
CA THR A 224 4.98 -13.45 9.35
C THR A 224 6.03 -13.00 8.34
N MET A 225 6.37 -13.85 7.37
CA MET A 225 7.31 -13.46 6.31
C MET A 225 6.66 -12.42 5.37
N ASP A 226 5.36 -12.56 5.12
CA ASP A 226 4.57 -11.59 4.34
C ASP A 226 4.58 -10.19 4.96
N MET A 227 4.71 -10.08 6.29
CA MET A 227 4.87 -8.79 6.95
C MET A 227 6.16 -8.07 6.54
N GLN A 228 7.21 -8.78 6.10
CA GLN A 228 8.50 -8.15 5.79
C GLN A 228 8.44 -7.31 4.51
N ILE A 229 7.55 -7.62 3.57
CA ILE A 229 7.29 -6.81 2.36
C ILE A 229 6.96 -5.34 2.71
N TYR A 230 6.36 -5.09 3.87
CA TYR A 230 6.02 -3.73 4.32
C TYR A 230 7.23 -2.83 4.55
N GLN A 231 8.45 -3.38 4.62
CA GLN A 231 9.69 -2.60 4.61
C GLN A 231 9.81 -1.71 3.37
N LEU A 232 9.24 -2.14 2.23
CA LEU A 232 9.21 -1.37 0.97
C LEU A 232 8.11 -0.31 0.92
N LEU A 233 7.16 -0.39 1.86
CA LEU A 233 5.96 0.44 1.91
C LEU A 233 5.93 1.35 3.14
N LEU A 234 7.06 1.49 3.84
CA LEU A 234 7.18 2.31 5.05
C LEU A 234 6.95 3.81 4.79
N ASN A 235 7.01 4.28 3.55
CA ASN A 235 6.69 5.67 3.22
C ASN A 235 5.17 5.87 3.07
N GLU A 236 4.48 4.88 2.50
CA GLU A 236 3.12 5.00 2.03
C GLU A 236 2.11 4.46 3.06
N LYS A 237 2.33 3.24 3.57
CA LYS A 237 1.40 2.56 4.49
C LYS A 237 1.08 3.36 5.76
N PRO A 238 2.03 4.05 6.43
CA PRO A 238 1.70 4.90 7.58
C PRO A 238 0.64 5.97 7.30
N LYS A 239 0.77 6.65 6.15
CA LYS A 239 -0.16 7.70 5.72
C LYS A 239 -1.53 7.10 5.41
N MET A 240 -1.53 5.95 4.74
CA MET A 240 -2.74 5.21 4.39
C MET A 240 -3.50 4.76 5.65
N TRP A 241 -2.82 4.13 6.61
CA TRP A 241 -3.42 3.66 7.86
C TRP A 241 -4.03 4.80 8.66
N LYS A 242 -3.35 5.95 8.73
CA LYS A 242 -3.91 7.12 9.42
C LYS A 242 -5.24 7.55 8.78
N LYS A 243 -5.26 7.72 7.45
CA LYS A 243 -6.45 8.17 6.71
C LYS A 243 -7.62 7.19 6.89
N GLN A 244 -7.33 5.89 6.86
CA GLN A 244 -8.35 4.85 7.06
C GLN A 244 -8.97 4.88 8.46
N LEU A 245 -8.15 5.09 9.49
CA LEU A 245 -8.62 5.15 10.87
C LEU A 245 -9.52 6.37 11.18
N GLU A 246 -9.42 7.43 10.39
CA GLU A 246 -10.30 8.60 10.51
C GLU A 246 -11.76 8.27 10.14
N ASN A 247 -11.98 7.31 9.22
CA ASN A 247 -13.29 7.03 8.62
C ASN A 247 -14.13 5.96 9.34
N ILE A 248 -13.55 5.25 10.32
CA ILE A 248 -14.21 4.17 11.08
C ILE A 248 -14.61 4.70 12.46
N LYS A 249 -15.77 4.34 13.02
CA LYS A 249 -16.05 4.66 14.43
C LYS A 249 -15.30 3.71 15.37
N SER A 250 -14.85 4.21 16.52
CA SER A 250 -14.25 3.33 17.52
C SER A 250 -15.33 2.44 18.15
N GLY A 251 -14.99 1.19 18.42
CA GLY A 251 -15.91 0.19 18.97
C GLY A 251 -15.25 -1.18 19.12
N GLY A 252 -16.02 -2.21 19.45
CA GLY A 252 -15.53 -3.59 19.49
C GLY A 252 -14.72 -3.97 20.73
N GLN A 253 -14.23 -5.21 20.73
CA GLN A 253 -13.44 -5.79 21.82
C GLN A 253 -11.94 -5.56 21.62
N LYS A 254 -11.15 -5.68 22.68
CA LYS A 254 -9.70 -5.68 22.56
C LYS A 254 -9.28 -6.98 21.89
N ILE A 255 -8.89 -6.92 20.62
CA ILE A 255 -8.49 -8.11 19.87
C ILE A 255 -7.01 -8.45 20.19
N ASN A 256 -6.69 -9.75 20.24
CA ASN A 256 -5.35 -10.37 20.37
C ASN A 256 -4.63 -10.41 18.99
N ASN A 257 -3.80 -11.42 18.67
CA ASN A 257 -3.04 -11.57 17.40
C ASN A 257 -3.88 -11.38 16.10
N CYS A 258 -5.19 -11.32 16.24
CA CYS A 258 -6.23 -11.25 15.21
C CYS A 258 -6.65 -9.81 14.89
N THR A 259 -5.91 -8.83 15.39
CA THR A 259 -6.00 -7.41 15.07
C THR A 259 -5.53 -7.06 13.67
N THR A 260 -5.29 -8.06 12.83
CA THR A 260 -4.76 -7.87 11.50
C THR A 260 -5.70 -8.27 10.40
N PRO A 261 -5.50 -7.70 9.20
CA PRO A 261 -6.25 -8.09 8.04
C PRO A 261 -6.15 -9.61 7.69
N PRO A 262 -7.11 -10.28 7.01
CA PRO A 262 -6.97 -11.68 6.58
C PRO A 262 -5.70 -11.97 5.82
N ASP A 263 -5.16 -11.07 5.01
CA ASP A 263 -3.82 -11.22 4.40
C ASP A 263 -2.70 -11.47 5.42
N PHE A 264 -2.86 -11.02 6.67
CA PHE A 264 -1.93 -11.33 7.75
C PHE A 264 -2.36 -12.58 8.51
N TRP A 265 -3.62 -12.71 8.97
CA TRP A 265 -3.97 -13.92 9.75
C TRP A 265 -4.01 -15.19 8.92
N CYS A 266 -4.20 -15.10 7.60
CA CYS A 266 -4.03 -16.19 6.65
C CYS A 266 -2.60 -16.48 6.23
N SER A 267 -1.63 -15.66 6.62
CA SER A 267 -0.26 -15.87 6.17
C SER A 267 0.37 -17.14 6.73
N THR A 268 -0.17 -17.70 7.82
CA THR A 268 0.23 -19.01 8.35
C THR A 268 -0.97 -19.76 8.94
N GLU A 269 -0.96 -21.08 8.83
CA GLU A 269 -1.97 -21.95 9.44
C GLU A 269 -2.09 -21.72 10.95
N LYS A 270 -0.94 -21.54 11.64
CA LYS A 270 -0.91 -21.25 13.08
C LYS A 270 -1.71 -20.00 13.41
N LEU A 271 -1.41 -18.88 12.74
CA LEU A 271 -2.07 -17.60 13.02
C LEU A 271 -3.57 -17.66 12.65
N SER A 272 -3.92 -18.34 11.56
CA SER A 272 -5.33 -18.52 11.19
C SER A 272 -6.10 -19.34 12.23
N SER A 273 -5.46 -20.34 12.84
CA SER A 273 -6.04 -21.20 13.87
C SER A 273 -6.11 -20.50 15.23
N ASP A 274 -5.10 -19.69 15.58
CA ASP A 274 -5.09 -18.89 16.81
C ASP A 274 -6.15 -17.78 16.80
N CYS A 275 -6.60 -17.37 15.60
CA CYS A 275 -7.56 -16.30 15.42
C CYS A 275 -8.99 -16.71 15.14
N PHE A 276 -9.14 -17.72 14.29
CA PHE A 276 -10.41 -18.12 13.71
C PHE A 276 -10.37 -19.63 13.59
N ASN A 277 -10.27 -20.15 12.37
CA ASN A 277 -9.88 -21.51 12.06
C ASN A 277 -9.21 -21.51 10.67
N ASN A 278 -8.41 -22.54 10.38
CA ASN A 278 -7.71 -22.62 9.09
C ASN A 278 -8.69 -22.75 7.90
N GLU A 279 -9.89 -23.32 8.10
CA GLU A 279 -10.92 -23.45 7.06
C GLU A 279 -11.43 -22.09 6.57
N MET A 280 -11.62 -21.11 7.47
CA MET A 280 -11.97 -19.74 7.11
C MET A 280 -10.86 -19.09 6.30
N CYS A 281 -9.60 -19.43 6.59
CA CYS A 281 -8.49 -18.96 5.79
C CYS A 281 -8.49 -19.55 4.38
N ILE A 282 -8.63 -20.87 4.27
CA ILE A 282 -8.74 -21.58 2.99
C ILE A 282 -9.94 -21.03 2.20
N GLY A 283 -11.07 -20.81 2.86
CA GLY A 283 -12.25 -20.16 2.30
C GLY A 283 -11.92 -18.78 1.74
N TYR A 284 -11.32 -17.90 2.54
CA TYR A 284 -10.88 -16.57 2.11
C TYR A 284 -9.92 -16.64 0.91
N ILE A 285 -8.85 -17.43 1.00
CA ILE A 285 -7.88 -17.62 -0.08
C ILE A 285 -8.57 -18.10 -1.36
N SER A 286 -9.46 -19.10 -1.26
CA SER A 286 -10.20 -19.60 -2.42
C SER A 286 -11.10 -18.54 -3.05
N THR A 287 -11.60 -17.58 -2.27
CA THR A 287 -12.43 -16.50 -2.81
C THR A 287 -11.63 -15.44 -3.56
N ILE A 288 -10.32 -15.33 -3.32
CA ILE A 288 -9.44 -14.34 -3.94
C ILE A 288 -8.50 -14.96 -4.99
N GLN A 289 -8.41 -16.29 -5.02
CA GLN A 289 -7.50 -17.03 -5.88
C GLN A 289 -7.77 -16.74 -7.36
N ASP A 290 -6.71 -16.37 -8.08
CA ASP A 290 -6.68 -16.05 -9.51
C ASP A 290 -7.60 -14.89 -9.94
N LYS A 291 -8.23 -14.19 -9.00
CA LYS A 291 -9.07 -13.04 -9.30
C LYS A 291 -8.23 -11.81 -9.57
N LYS A 292 -8.30 -11.33 -10.80
CA LYS A 292 -7.67 -10.06 -11.18
C LYS A 292 -8.30 -8.89 -10.44
N ILE A 293 -7.51 -7.85 -10.24
CA ILE A 293 -7.96 -6.60 -9.66
C ILE A 293 -8.46 -5.70 -10.79
N ASP A 294 -9.68 -5.19 -10.67
CA ASP A 294 -10.27 -4.32 -11.68
C ASP A 294 -10.01 -2.86 -11.30
N PHE A 295 -9.30 -2.14 -12.17
CA PHE A 295 -9.04 -0.72 -12.01
C PHE A 295 -9.79 0.09 -13.06
N VAL A 296 -10.47 1.13 -12.63
CA VAL A 296 -11.08 2.12 -13.53
C VAL A 296 -10.54 3.49 -13.19
N MET A 297 -9.89 4.16 -14.14
CA MET A 297 -9.41 5.53 -13.99
C MET A 297 -10.40 6.49 -14.64
N LEU A 298 -11.08 7.29 -13.80
CA LEU A 298 -11.87 8.43 -14.25
C LEU A 298 -10.93 9.62 -14.44
N TYR A 299 -11.02 10.30 -15.57
CA TYR A 299 -10.07 11.36 -15.88
C TYR A 299 -10.66 12.42 -16.80
N ASP A 300 -10.24 13.68 -16.65
CA ASP A 300 -10.56 14.72 -17.61
C ASP A 300 -9.52 14.72 -18.75
N PRO A 301 -9.92 14.43 -20.00
CA PRO A 301 -9.00 14.40 -21.13
C PRO A 301 -8.47 15.79 -21.54
N GLU A 302 -9.09 16.89 -21.10
CA GLU A 302 -8.67 18.25 -21.44
C GLU A 302 -7.80 18.91 -20.36
N GLU A 303 -7.70 18.32 -19.16
CA GLU A 303 -6.92 18.88 -18.05
C GLU A 303 -5.41 18.56 -18.21
N PRO A 304 -4.54 19.57 -18.42
CA PRO A 304 -3.12 19.33 -18.70
C PRO A 304 -2.38 18.56 -17.60
N VAL A 305 -2.74 18.78 -16.32
CA VAL A 305 -2.12 18.04 -15.20
C VAL A 305 -2.47 16.55 -15.28
N THR A 306 -3.73 16.22 -15.58
CA THR A 306 -4.22 14.86 -15.77
C THR A 306 -3.55 14.19 -16.97
N GLN A 307 -3.46 14.90 -18.10
CA GLN A 307 -2.77 14.41 -19.30
C GLN A 307 -1.32 14.03 -19.00
N ARG A 308 -0.58 14.92 -18.33
CA ARG A 308 0.83 14.68 -17.98
C ARG A 308 0.98 13.50 -17.01
N MET A 309 0.18 13.48 -15.93
CA MET A 309 0.24 12.41 -14.94
C MET A 309 -0.06 11.04 -15.55
N LEU A 310 -1.09 10.92 -16.39
CA LEU A 310 -1.48 9.65 -16.99
C LEU A 310 -0.52 9.20 -18.10
N SER A 311 -0.09 10.12 -18.96
CA SER A 311 0.68 9.79 -20.15
C SER A 311 2.19 9.72 -19.93
N GLU A 312 2.71 10.30 -18.85
CA GLU A 312 4.13 10.24 -18.52
C GLU A 312 4.36 9.33 -17.29
N SER A 313 3.86 9.71 -16.12
CA SER A 313 4.15 9.00 -14.87
C SER A 313 3.44 7.64 -14.78
N PHE A 314 2.11 7.63 -14.88
CA PHE A 314 1.30 6.44 -14.69
C PHE A 314 1.51 5.39 -15.78
N GLN A 315 1.61 5.84 -17.03
CA GLN A 315 1.94 4.96 -18.15
C GLN A 315 3.25 4.21 -17.89
N ASN A 316 4.33 4.93 -17.56
CA ASN A 316 5.65 4.31 -17.40
C ASN A 316 5.72 3.42 -16.15
N ASN A 317 5.19 3.89 -15.01
CA ASN A 317 5.36 3.21 -13.73
C ASN A 317 4.37 2.06 -13.51
N PHE A 318 3.23 2.06 -14.19
CA PHE A 318 2.17 1.06 -13.97
C PHE A 318 1.76 0.31 -15.25
N LEU A 319 1.31 1.03 -16.29
CA LEU A 319 0.76 0.39 -17.49
C LEU A 319 1.83 -0.31 -18.36
N GLU A 320 3.04 0.26 -18.40
CA GLU A 320 4.17 -0.27 -19.15
C GLU A 320 5.12 -1.11 -18.29
N ASN A 321 4.93 -1.11 -16.97
CA ASN A 321 5.74 -1.87 -16.02
C ASN A 321 5.51 -3.38 -16.14
N ASN A 322 6.52 -4.11 -16.61
CA ASN A 322 6.52 -5.57 -16.76
C ASN A 322 7.18 -6.31 -15.58
N ALA A 323 7.64 -5.58 -14.55
CA ALA A 323 8.24 -6.22 -13.38
C ALA A 323 7.24 -7.21 -12.75
N TYR A 324 7.74 -8.35 -12.30
CA TYR A 324 6.98 -9.35 -11.54
C TYR A 324 5.66 -9.80 -12.20
N TYR A 325 5.57 -9.70 -13.53
CA TYR A 325 4.38 -10.04 -14.31
C TYR A 325 3.09 -9.31 -13.89
N ILE A 326 3.20 -8.13 -13.24
CA ILE A 326 2.04 -7.42 -12.68
C ILE A 326 0.95 -7.09 -13.72
N LYS A 327 1.27 -6.96 -15.01
CA LYS A 327 0.24 -6.70 -16.05
C LYS A 327 -0.76 -7.83 -16.22
N LYS A 328 -0.46 -9.04 -15.73
CA LYS A 328 -1.36 -10.19 -15.81
C LYS A 328 -2.35 -10.22 -14.64
N THR A 329 -2.11 -9.44 -13.58
CA THR A 329 -2.86 -9.54 -12.32
C THR A 329 -4.00 -8.54 -12.18
N TYR A 330 -4.13 -7.62 -13.15
CA TYR A 330 -5.18 -6.61 -13.15
C TYR A 330 -5.85 -6.45 -14.52
N ASN A 331 -7.06 -5.92 -14.49
CA ASN A 331 -7.69 -5.28 -15.64
C ASN A 331 -7.69 -3.77 -15.41
N PHE A 332 -7.50 -2.98 -16.46
CA PHE A 332 -7.44 -1.52 -16.34
C PHE A 332 -8.24 -0.87 -17.45
N GLU A 333 -9.19 -0.03 -17.07
CA GLU A 333 -10.01 0.77 -17.99
C GLU A 333 -9.83 2.26 -17.71
N MET A 334 -9.79 3.07 -18.77
CA MET A 334 -9.91 4.53 -18.68
C MET A 334 -11.31 4.96 -19.11
N LYS A 335 -11.98 5.75 -18.27
CA LYS A 335 -13.27 6.37 -18.59
C LYS A 335 -13.13 7.90 -18.60
N PRO A 336 -13.28 8.56 -19.76
CA PRO A 336 -13.17 10.01 -19.85
C PRO A 336 -14.38 10.68 -19.18
N LYS A 337 -14.11 11.73 -18.41
CA LYS A 337 -15.13 12.53 -17.74
C LYS A 337 -15.76 13.55 -18.69
N TRP A 338 -17.08 13.70 -18.53
CA TRP A 338 -17.82 14.86 -19.03
C TRP A 338 -18.01 15.87 -17.90
N ASN A 339 -17.18 16.92 -17.85
CA ASN A 339 -17.35 18.01 -16.89
C ASN A 339 -18.57 18.88 -17.24
N ASP A 340 -19.01 19.73 -16.31
CA ASP A 340 -20.22 20.56 -16.49
C ASP A 340 -20.18 21.39 -17.77
N TRP A 341 -19.03 21.98 -18.08
CA TRP A 341 -18.85 22.79 -19.27
C TRP A 341 -18.98 21.98 -20.56
N ASN A 342 -18.31 20.83 -20.64
CA ASN A 342 -18.37 19.94 -21.81
C ASN A 342 -19.79 19.37 -22.01
N ARG A 343 -20.49 19.03 -20.91
CA ARG A 343 -21.88 18.55 -20.96
C ARG A 343 -22.82 19.62 -21.48
N ASP A 344 -22.75 20.82 -20.93
CA ASP A 344 -23.55 21.96 -21.35
C ASP A 344 -23.28 22.33 -22.80
N GLU A 345 -22.00 22.37 -23.18
CA GLU A 345 -21.58 22.65 -24.55
C GLU A 345 -22.18 21.60 -25.49
N CYS A 346 -21.95 20.31 -25.24
CA CYS A 346 -22.46 19.22 -26.07
C CYS A 346 -23.98 19.15 -26.18
N THR A 347 -24.69 19.56 -25.13
CA THR A 347 -26.17 19.52 -25.10
C THR A 347 -26.77 20.70 -25.86
N ARG A 348 -26.13 21.88 -25.81
CA ARG A 348 -26.61 23.09 -26.51
C ARG A 348 -26.14 23.15 -27.96
N LYS A 349 -24.90 22.77 -28.25
CA LYS A 349 -24.28 22.82 -29.58
C LYS A 349 -23.12 21.84 -29.69
N VAL A 350 -23.13 21.03 -30.76
CA VAL A 350 -22.02 20.12 -31.08
C VAL A 350 -20.82 20.90 -31.63
N SER A 351 -20.07 21.55 -30.73
CA SER A 351 -18.89 22.34 -31.06
C SER A 351 -17.66 21.46 -31.36
N LYS A 352 -16.54 22.09 -31.72
CA LYS A 352 -15.25 21.39 -31.83
C LYS A 352 -14.77 20.84 -30.47
N GLY A 353 -15.01 21.57 -29.37
CA GLY A 353 -14.71 21.13 -28.01
C GLY A 353 -15.52 19.89 -27.64
N CYS A 354 -16.84 19.93 -27.85
CA CYS A 354 -17.70 18.77 -27.67
C CYS A 354 -17.23 17.52 -28.45
N ARG A 355 -16.97 17.68 -29.76
CA ARG A 355 -16.48 16.58 -30.61
C ARG A 355 -15.14 16.04 -30.16
N ASN A 356 -14.31 16.89 -29.57
CA ASN A 356 -13.00 16.50 -29.07
C ASN A 356 -13.10 15.56 -27.86
N ILE A 357 -13.93 15.86 -26.84
CA ILE A 357 -14.16 14.91 -25.74
C ILE A 357 -14.93 13.66 -26.22
N ALA A 358 -15.85 13.81 -27.18
CA ALA A 358 -16.61 12.69 -27.73
C ALA A 358 -15.71 11.58 -28.30
N VAL A 359 -14.54 11.92 -28.89
CA VAL A 359 -13.58 10.94 -29.40
C VAL A 359 -13.16 9.94 -28.31
N TYR A 360 -12.80 10.44 -27.12
CA TYR A 360 -12.40 9.59 -26.00
C TYR A 360 -13.54 8.68 -25.55
N SER A 361 -14.75 9.23 -25.43
CA SER A 361 -15.94 8.47 -25.02
C SER A 361 -16.32 7.40 -26.02
N CYS A 362 -16.27 7.70 -27.32
CA CYS A 362 -16.53 6.73 -28.38
C CYS A 362 -15.48 5.61 -28.41
N ILE A 363 -14.21 5.93 -28.14
CA ILE A 363 -13.14 4.92 -28.00
C ILE A 363 -13.41 4.04 -26.79
N SER A 364 -13.68 4.62 -25.62
CA SER A 364 -14.00 3.90 -24.38
C SER A 364 -15.23 2.98 -24.57
N LYS A 365 -16.27 3.45 -25.28
CA LYS A 365 -17.51 2.70 -25.53
C LYS A 365 -17.37 1.54 -26.53
N HIS A 366 -16.61 1.72 -27.61
CA HIS A 366 -16.61 0.77 -28.74
C HIS A 366 -15.35 -0.11 -28.82
N VAL A 367 -14.27 0.25 -28.13
CA VAL A 367 -13.04 -0.56 -28.09
C VAL A 367 -13.04 -1.42 -26.83
N PHE A 368 -13.60 -2.62 -26.93
CA PHE A 368 -13.71 -3.57 -25.82
C PHE A 368 -12.35 -4.08 -25.30
N ASP A 369 -11.32 -4.12 -26.16
CA ASP A 369 -9.97 -4.39 -25.69
C ASP A 369 -9.44 -3.18 -24.90
N HIS A 370 -9.47 -3.29 -23.58
CA HIS A 370 -9.08 -2.20 -22.68
C HIS A 370 -7.64 -1.74 -22.87
N LYS A 371 -6.72 -2.61 -23.30
CA LYS A 371 -5.32 -2.25 -23.56
C LYS A 371 -5.23 -1.41 -24.83
N ILE A 372 -5.93 -1.78 -25.89
CA ILE A 372 -5.98 -0.98 -27.13
C ILE A 372 -6.67 0.36 -26.86
N SER A 373 -7.80 0.35 -26.15
CA SER A 373 -8.55 1.55 -25.76
C SER A 373 -7.68 2.52 -24.97
N THR A 374 -7.05 2.05 -23.89
CA THR A 374 -6.13 2.82 -23.04
C THR A 374 -4.97 3.41 -23.83
N ASN A 375 -4.29 2.58 -24.65
CA ASN A 375 -3.14 3.04 -25.44
C ASN A 375 -3.51 4.12 -26.46
N LEU A 376 -4.72 4.04 -27.01
CA LEU A 376 -5.22 5.03 -27.95
C LEU A 376 -5.57 6.33 -27.22
N GLN A 377 -6.30 6.27 -26.11
CA GLN A 377 -6.64 7.43 -25.28
C GLN A 377 -5.38 8.15 -24.78
N ILE A 378 -4.36 7.42 -24.30
CA ILE A 378 -3.07 8.01 -23.91
C ILE A 378 -2.36 8.69 -25.08
N CYS A 379 -2.36 8.07 -26.26
CA CYS A 379 -1.77 8.67 -27.45
C CYS A 379 -2.43 10.01 -27.80
N LEU A 380 -3.76 10.09 -27.73
CA LEU A 380 -4.52 11.31 -27.99
C LEU A 380 -4.18 12.41 -26.98
N MET A 381 -4.10 12.07 -25.68
CA MET A 381 -3.67 13.02 -24.65
C MET A 381 -2.25 13.53 -24.88
N LYS A 382 -1.31 12.66 -25.28
CA LYS A 382 0.07 13.09 -25.62
C LYS A 382 0.09 14.04 -26.80
N ALA A 383 -0.69 13.75 -27.84
CA ALA A 383 -0.81 14.64 -29.01
C ALA A 383 -1.35 16.01 -28.60
N LYS A 384 -2.41 16.05 -27.78
CA LYS A 384 -2.96 17.29 -27.23
C LYS A 384 -1.93 18.05 -26.39
N LEU A 385 -1.23 17.39 -25.47
CA LEU A 385 -0.24 18.01 -24.60
C LEU A 385 0.97 18.59 -25.36
N THR A 386 1.43 17.89 -26.39
CA THR A 386 2.66 18.25 -27.13
C THR A 386 2.44 19.18 -28.30
N ARG A 387 1.30 19.03 -29.01
CA ARG A 387 1.03 19.74 -30.27
C ARG A 387 -0.24 20.59 -30.21
N ASN A 388 -0.98 20.57 -29.11
CA ASN A 388 -2.24 21.27 -28.92
C ASN A 388 -3.26 21.02 -30.04
N VAL A 389 -3.34 19.78 -30.53
CA VAL A 389 -4.27 19.34 -31.56
C VAL A 389 -5.53 18.73 -30.94
N TYR A 390 -6.65 18.77 -31.68
CA TYR A 390 -7.86 18.07 -31.26
C TYR A 390 -7.73 16.55 -31.43
N ALA A 391 -8.39 15.79 -30.56
CA ALA A 391 -8.38 14.33 -30.55
C ALA A 391 -8.84 13.70 -31.86
N PHE A 392 -9.82 14.30 -32.55
CA PHE A 392 -10.28 13.75 -33.85
C PHE A 392 -9.23 13.89 -34.96
N ASP A 393 -8.40 14.93 -34.91
CA ASP A 393 -7.27 15.11 -35.84
C ASP A 393 -6.12 14.18 -35.45
N ALA A 394 -5.77 14.15 -34.16
CA ALA A 394 -4.74 13.28 -33.62
C ALA A 394 -5.02 11.80 -33.89
N LEU A 395 -6.29 11.37 -33.83
CA LEU A 395 -6.70 10.00 -34.11
C LEU A 395 -6.27 9.52 -35.51
N LYS A 396 -6.36 10.41 -36.51
CA LYS A 396 -6.08 10.11 -37.92
C LYS A 396 -4.63 10.38 -38.32
N ASN A 397 -3.91 11.17 -37.53
CA ASN A 397 -2.54 11.61 -37.82
C ASN A 397 -1.57 11.00 -36.81
N ASP A 398 -1.50 11.61 -35.63
CA ASP A 398 -0.56 11.32 -34.55
C ASP A 398 -0.65 9.86 -34.05
N CYS A 399 -1.88 9.37 -33.91
CA CYS A 399 -2.21 8.05 -33.38
C CYS A 399 -2.61 7.05 -34.47
N ARG A 400 -2.36 7.40 -35.74
CA ARG A 400 -2.79 6.64 -36.92
C ARG A 400 -2.38 5.17 -36.86
N GLY A 401 -1.14 4.86 -36.48
CA GLY A 401 -0.66 3.48 -36.40
C GLY A 401 -1.48 2.63 -35.43
N LYS A 402 -1.74 3.17 -34.23
CA LYS A 402 -2.60 2.51 -33.22
C LYS A 402 -4.05 2.41 -33.71
N TYR A 403 -4.58 3.49 -34.29
CA TYR A 403 -5.94 3.50 -34.81
C TYR A 403 -6.14 2.49 -35.95
N LEU A 404 -5.20 2.37 -36.88
CA LEU A 404 -5.29 1.45 -38.02
C LEU A 404 -5.28 -0.03 -37.60
N SER A 405 -4.60 -0.36 -36.49
CA SER A 405 -4.57 -1.72 -35.92
C SER A 405 -5.95 -2.20 -35.42
N ILE A 406 -6.89 -1.29 -35.23
CA ILE A 406 -8.26 -1.61 -34.80
C ILE A 406 -9.06 -2.20 -35.98
N HIS A 407 -9.86 -3.22 -35.67
CA HIS A 407 -10.74 -3.88 -36.65
C HIS A 407 -11.67 -2.86 -37.35
N LYS A 408 -11.93 -3.06 -38.66
CA LYS A 408 -12.69 -2.13 -39.50
C LYS A 408 -14.06 -1.78 -38.91
N THR A 409 -14.82 -2.78 -38.44
CA THR A 409 -16.14 -2.57 -37.84
C THR A 409 -16.10 -1.66 -36.61
N ILE A 410 -15.08 -1.82 -35.75
CA ILE A 410 -14.93 -0.99 -34.54
C ILE A 410 -14.59 0.45 -34.94
N LYS A 411 -13.71 0.65 -35.93
CA LYS A 411 -13.40 1.98 -36.47
C LYS A 411 -14.66 2.68 -37.00
N THR A 412 -15.49 1.97 -37.76
CA THR A 412 -16.77 2.49 -38.25
C THR A 412 -17.70 2.88 -37.09
N ASN A 413 -17.78 2.08 -36.03
CA ASN A 413 -18.58 2.41 -34.84
C ASN A 413 -18.07 3.67 -34.13
N ILE A 414 -16.75 3.82 -33.98
CA ILE A 414 -16.15 5.05 -33.39
C ILE A 414 -16.48 6.26 -34.27
N GLU A 415 -16.32 6.15 -35.60
CA GLU A 415 -16.63 7.24 -36.53
C GLU A 415 -18.11 7.60 -36.55
N ASN A 416 -19.00 6.62 -36.48
CA ASN A 416 -20.44 6.87 -36.40
C ASN A 416 -20.78 7.55 -35.08
N CYS A 417 -20.29 7.03 -33.96
CA CYS A 417 -20.51 7.61 -32.63
C CYS A 417 -20.15 9.10 -32.56
N MET A 418 -19.07 9.52 -33.23
CA MET A 418 -18.66 10.92 -33.30
C MET A 418 -19.55 11.80 -34.22
N LYS A 419 -20.23 11.20 -35.21
CA LYS A 419 -21.00 11.92 -36.26
C LYS A 419 -22.49 12.02 -35.94
N THR A 420 -23.10 10.95 -35.46
CA THR A 420 -24.55 10.83 -35.20
C THR A 420 -24.96 11.45 -33.87
N ASN A 421 -24.01 12.01 -33.13
CA ASN A 421 -24.19 12.43 -31.74
C ASN A 421 -24.59 11.29 -30.79
N ASP A 422 -24.29 10.03 -31.14
CA ASP A 422 -24.52 8.89 -30.24
C ASP A 422 -23.71 9.02 -28.94
N PHE A 423 -22.66 9.85 -28.92
CA PHE A 423 -21.95 10.22 -27.69
C PHE A 423 -22.85 10.90 -26.65
N ILE A 424 -24.02 11.46 -27.01
CA ILE A 424 -25.00 11.99 -26.05
C ILE A 424 -25.50 10.86 -25.12
N SER A 425 -25.69 9.65 -25.65
CA SER A 425 -25.99 8.47 -24.82
C SER A 425 -24.85 8.18 -23.86
N ALA A 426 -23.59 8.35 -24.29
CA ALA A 426 -22.41 8.15 -23.45
C ALA A 426 -22.30 9.20 -22.34
N ILE A 427 -22.74 10.46 -22.56
CA ILE A 427 -22.83 11.48 -21.50
C ILE A 427 -23.80 11.04 -20.41
N LYS A 428 -24.99 10.56 -20.81
CA LYS A 428 -26.00 10.07 -19.87
C LYS A 428 -25.52 8.83 -19.13
N GLU A 429 -24.99 7.84 -19.85
CA GLU A 429 -24.41 6.62 -19.27
C GLU A 429 -23.30 6.95 -18.27
N TYR A 430 -22.41 7.89 -18.59
CA TYR A 430 -21.37 8.35 -17.68
C TYR A 430 -21.95 9.03 -16.44
N THR A 431 -22.93 9.92 -16.60
CA THR A 431 -23.57 10.61 -15.47
C THR A 431 -24.28 9.61 -14.55
N ASP A 432 -25.08 8.71 -15.12
CA ASP A 432 -25.76 7.63 -14.40
C ASP A 432 -24.75 6.68 -13.72
N TYR A 433 -23.58 6.48 -14.32
CA TYR A 433 -22.49 5.67 -13.75
C TYR A 433 -21.87 6.37 -12.54
N ILE A 434 -21.49 7.65 -12.65
CA ILE A 434 -20.90 8.43 -11.56
C ILE A 434 -21.88 8.56 -10.38
N ASP A 435 -23.16 8.80 -10.65
CA ASP A 435 -24.18 8.96 -9.60
C ASP A 435 -24.41 7.68 -8.79
N LYS A 436 -24.05 6.51 -9.34
CA LYS A 436 -24.13 5.21 -8.68
C LYS A 436 -22.86 4.83 -7.92
N LEU A 437 -21.77 5.59 -8.06
CA LEU A 437 -20.52 5.26 -7.38
C LEU A 437 -20.66 5.46 -5.87
N THR A 438 -20.27 4.44 -5.12
CA THR A 438 -20.28 4.43 -3.65
C THR A 438 -18.93 3.92 -3.11
N PRO A 439 -18.63 4.19 -1.84
CA PRO A 439 -19.34 5.09 -0.92
C PRO A 439 -19.02 6.58 -1.13
N ASP A 440 -17.82 6.91 -1.61
CA ASP A 440 -17.39 8.30 -1.71
C ASP A 440 -17.71 8.89 -3.08
N LYS A 441 -18.18 10.14 -3.09
CA LYS A 441 -18.35 10.89 -4.34
C LYS A 441 -16.99 11.20 -4.96
N VAL A 442 -16.95 11.20 -6.29
CA VAL A 442 -15.79 11.68 -7.05
C VAL A 442 -15.63 13.18 -6.81
N THR A 443 -14.52 13.58 -6.18
CA THR A 443 -14.28 14.98 -5.77
C THR A 443 -13.16 15.68 -6.53
N LYS A 444 -12.34 14.93 -7.26
CA LYS A 444 -11.20 15.44 -8.03
C LYS A 444 -10.83 14.48 -9.15
N GLU A 445 -10.03 14.95 -10.09
CA GLU A 445 -9.45 14.13 -11.15
C GLU A 445 -7.91 14.11 -11.11
N PRO A 446 -7.27 13.04 -11.59
CA PRO A 446 -7.91 11.75 -11.91
C PRO A 446 -8.41 11.03 -10.65
N TRP A 447 -9.38 10.14 -10.83
CA TRP A 447 -10.01 9.37 -9.76
C TRP A 447 -9.95 7.87 -10.06
N LEU A 448 -9.28 7.13 -9.20
CA LEU A 448 -9.14 5.69 -9.29
C LEU A 448 -10.31 5.00 -8.58
N LEU A 449 -10.95 4.07 -9.29
CA LEU A 449 -11.83 3.06 -8.72
C LEU A 449 -11.10 1.73 -8.69
N ILE A 450 -11.33 0.96 -7.63
CA ILE A 450 -10.79 -0.40 -7.48
C ILE A 450 -11.96 -1.34 -7.21
N ASN A 451 -12.11 -2.36 -8.05
CA ASN A 451 -13.24 -3.30 -8.07
C ASN A 451 -14.62 -2.61 -8.03
N ASP A 452 -14.76 -1.51 -8.77
CA ASP A 452 -15.95 -0.63 -8.86
C ASP A 452 -16.26 0.25 -7.63
N PHE A 453 -15.37 0.31 -6.63
CA PHE A 453 -15.57 1.15 -5.44
C PHE A 453 -14.85 2.48 -5.56
N SER A 454 -15.55 3.53 -5.13
CA SER A 454 -15.06 4.89 -5.06
C SER A 454 -14.69 5.23 -3.62
N LEU A 455 -13.38 5.26 -3.35
CA LEU A 455 -12.84 5.55 -2.02
C LEU A 455 -11.82 6.68 -2.09
N ASN A 456 -11.99 7.70 -1.26
CA ASN A 456 -11.10 8.85 -1.19
C ASN A 456 -9.68 8.44 -0.72
N SER A 457 -9.54 7.42 0.12
CA SER A 457 -8.23 6.92 0.54
C SER A 457 -7.42 6.30 -0.59
N THR A 458 -8.08 5.62 -1.54
CA THR A 458 -7.41 4.87 -2.62
C THR A 458 -6.70 5.76 -3.63
N GLN A 459 -7.06 7.05 -3.67
CA GLN A 459 -6.38 8.04 -4.51
C GLN A 459 -4.90 8.20 -4.14
N GLU A 460 -4.53 7.90 -2.88
CA GLU A 460 -3.14 7.89 -2.42
C GLU A 460 -2.34 6.69 -2.98
N TYR A 461 -3.02 5.69 -3.57
CA TYR A 461 -2.37 4.48 -4.08
C TYR A 461 -1.89 4.62 -5.51
N ILE A 462 -2.43 5.58 -6.27
CA ILE A 462 -2.06 5.86 -7.67
C ILE A 462 -0.54 5.82 -7.92
N PRO A 463 0.32 6.50 -7.14
CA PRO A 463 1.76 6.51 -7.39
C PRO A 463 2.49 5.18 -7.06
N ILE A 464 1.80 4.21 -6.45
CA ILE A 464 2.38 2.95 -5.95
C ILE A 464 1.53 1.73 -6.30
N LEU A 465 0.65 1.83 -7.30
CA LEU A 465 -0.25 0.74 -7.65
C LEU A 465 0.50 -0.52 -8.07
N ASP A 466 1.65 -0.39 -8.72
CA ASP A 466 2.54 -1.49 -9.06
C ASP A 466 2.94 -2.29 -7.81
N LYS A 467 3.32 -1.60 -6.74
CA LYS A 467 3.65 -2.23 -5.46
C LYS A 467 2.40 -2.82 -4.79
N MET A 468 1.28 -2.10 -4.78
CA MET A 468 0.04 -2.57 -4.14
C MET A 468 -0.49 -3.84 -4.80
N VAL A 469 -0.60 -3.84 -6.13
CA VAL A 469 -1.05 -4.98 -6.93
C VAL A 469 -0.18 -6.21 -6.67
N CYS A 470 1.14 -6.02 -6.58
CA CYS A 470 2.07 -7.07 -6.24
C CYS A 470 1.73 -7.74 -4.88
N THR A 471 1.26 -6.96 -3.91
CA THR A 471 0.88 -7.51 -2.61
C THR A 471 -0.52 -8.13 -2.57
N TRP A 472 -1.44 -7.61 -3.39
CA TRP A 472 -2.87 -7.92 -3.33
C TRP A 472 -3.29 -9.13 -4.16
N TYR A 473 -2.64 -9.37 -5.30
CA TYR A 473 -3.03 -10.49 -6.17
C TYR A 473 -2.53 -11.83 -5.61
N TYR A 474 -3.46 -12.78 -5.51
CA TYR A 474 -3.20 -14.15 -5.06
C TYR A 474 -3.57 -15.11 -6.20
N GLY A 475 -2.61 -15.53 -7.02
CA GLY A 475 -2.90 -16.40 -8.18
C GLY A 475 -1.66 -16.83 -8.95
N TYR A 476 -1.86 -17.71 -9.92
CA TYR A 476 -0.83 -18.23 -10.82
C TYR A 476 -0.25 -17.14 -11.73
N ASN A 477 0.96 -17.37 -12.26
CA ASN A 477 1.68 -16.43 -13.14
C ASN A 477 2.06 -15.09 -12.49
N HIS A 478 1.95 -15.01 -11.17
CA HIS A 478 2.42 -13.93 -10.34
C HIS A 478 3.01 -14.54 -9.09
N ASP A 479 4.32 -14.42 -8.96
CA ASP A 479 4.99 -14.98 -7.82
C ASP A 479 5.16 -13.88 -6.76
N ARG A 480 4.33 -13.99 -5.71
CA ARG A 480 4.38 -13.10 -4.54
C ARG A 480 5.74 -13.16 -3.85
N ASP A 481 6.50 -14.23 -4.04
CA ASP A 481 7.87 -14.34 -3.56
C ASP A 481 8.82 -13.40 -4.33
N PHE A 482 8.47 -12.91 -5.52
CA PHE A 482 9.24 -11.85 -6.19
C PHE A 482 8.65 -10.45 -5.98
N CYS A 483 7.45 -10.34 -5.40
CA CYS A 483 6.81 -9.07 -5.07
C CYS A 483 7.48 -8.40 -3.88
N GLY A 484 8.65 -7.83 -4.14
CA GLY A 484 9.46 -7.19 -3.13
C GLY A 484 10.31 -8.15 -2.31
N ARG A 485 10.24 -9.48 -2.50
CA ARG A 485 11.28 -10.37 -1.98
C ARG A 485 12.38 -10.53 -3.01
N CYS A 486 13.53 -9.97 -2.65
CA CYS A 486 14.78 -10.42 -3.22
C CYS A 486 15.04 -11.78 -2.62
N GLN A 487 15.33 -12.78 -3.46
CA GLN A 487 15.28 -14.21 -3.11
C GLN A 487 15.94 -14.58 -1.78
N TYR A 488 16.85 -13.77 -1.21
CA TYR A 488 17.34 -13.98 0.16
C TYR A 488 17.57 -12.75 1.06
N GLU A 489 17.51 -11.49 0.59
CA GLU A 489 17.90 -10.34 1.44
C GLU A 489 17.42 -9.00 0.83
N GLU A 490 16.46 -8.33 1.49
CA GLU A 490 15.85 -7.10 0.96
C GLU A 490 16.77 -5.88 0.99
N SER A 491 17.81 -5.85 1.81
CA SER A 491 18.76 -4.73 1.93
C SER A 491 19.72 -4.54 0.75
N ARG A 492 19.84 -5.58 -0.09
CA ARG A 492 20.63 -5.59 -1.33
C ARG A 492 19.78 -5.22 -2.55
N CYS A 493 18.56 -4.77 -2.27
CA CYS A 493 17.60 -4.16 -3.18
C CYS A 493 17.28 -2.73 -2.69
#